data_AF-A0AA86MS84-F1
#
_entry.id   AF-A0AA86MS84-F1
#
_cell.length_a   1.000
_cell.length_b   1.000
_cell.length_c   1.000
_cell.angle_alpha   90.00
_cell.angle_beta   90.00
_cell.angle_gamma   90.00
#
_symmetry.space_group_name_H-M   'P 1'
#
loop_
_entity.id
_entity.type
_entity.pdbx_description
1 polymer ?
#
loop_
_entity_poly.entity_id
_entity_poly.type
_entity_poly.pdbx_seq_one_letter_code
_entity_poly.pdbx_strand_id
1 'polypeptide(L)'
;MFYKGNIEVINDKIVAIVGARKCSNYGFVVTKLLTKELITNNITLISGGARGIDSTAHKTALECGGINICVLGCGIDRVYPRENKELFSKICEKGVIISEFLLGTPPLKTNFPSRNRIISGLSESVIVAEASDKSGSLITARYSLEQHKQVIVIPGSILYKGASGSNKLMRDGGCICTDVEDLKVLLNLPHIDIEPQKIVPEKEEILDLIDDSPIHIDNIFNNSSIDRGKLYALLFEMQIKGEIICLPGNYYVRTM
;
A
#
# COMPACT_ATOMS: atom_id res chain seq x y z
N MET A 1 -10.53 25.14 -9.19
CA MET A 1 -10.24 23.69 -9.17
C MET A 1 -11.56 22.96 -9.34
N PHE A 2 -11.62 21.91 -10.16
CA PHE A 2 -12.83 21.11 -10.38
C PHE A 2 -12.83 19.88 -9.47
N TYR A 3 -14.00 19.44 -9.01
CA TYR A 3 -14.14 18.23 -8.19
C TYR A 3 -15.42 17.46 -8.51
N LYS A 4 -15.43 16.16 -8.15
CA LYS A 4 -16.58 15.26 -8.27
C LYS A 4 -16.58 14.27 -7.10
N GLY A 5 -17.68 14.20 -6.37
CA GLY A 5 -17.79 13.42 -5.12
C GLY A 5 -17.89 14.32 -3.89
N ASN A 6 -17.58 13.78 -2.71
CA ASN A 6 -17.66 14.50 -1.44
C ASN A 6 -16.37 15.29 -1.16
N ILE A 7 -16.37 16.60 -1.37
CA ILE A 7 -15.19 17.44 -1.19
C ILE A 7 -14.75 17.59 0.28
N GLU A 8 -15.66 17.39 1.24
CA GLU A 8 -15.36 17.61 2.67
C GLU A 8 -14.26 16.69 3.20
N VAL A 9 -14.03 15.55 2.55
CA VAL A 9 -12.99 14.58 2.91
C VAL A 9 -11.56 15.13 2.77
N ILE A 10 -11.37 16.29 2.12
CA ILE A 10 -10.06 16.96 2.06
C ILE A 10 -9.63 17.55 3.41
N ASN A 11 -10.55 17.63 4.37
CA ASN A 11 -10.29 18.13 5.72
C ASN A 11 -9.86 17.02 6.70
N ASP A 12 -9.92 15.75 6.27
CA ASP A 12 -9.50 14.61 7.09
C ASP A 12 -7.97 14.54 7.22
N LYS A 13 -7.47 13.65 8.10
CA LYS A 13 -6.06 13.25 8.09
C LYS A 13 -5.76 12.48 6.81
N ILE A 14 -4.91 13.03 5.94
CA ILE A 14 -4.67 12.49 4.60
C ILE A 14 -3.22 12.03 4.45
N VAL A 15 -3.03 10.81 3.94
CA VAL A 15 -1.71 10.28 3.58
C VAL A 15 -1.68 9.89 2.12
N ALA A 16 -0.62 10.28 1.42
CA ALA A 16 -0.44 9.92 0.02
C ALA A 16 0.30 8.59 -0.10
N ILE A 17 -0.16 7.70 -1.00
CA ILE A 17 0.66 6.57 -1.47
C ILE A 17 0.91 6.73 -2.96
N VAL A 18 2.18 6.75 -3.36
CA VAL A 18 2.62 6.89 -4.75
C VAL A 18 3.70 5.88 -5.10
N GLY A 19 3.82 5.55 -6.38
CA GLY A 19 4.92 4.70 -6.82
C GLY A 19 4.91 4.33 -8.29
N ALA A 20 5.55 3.20 -8.59
CA ALA A 20 5.80 2.73 -9.94
C ALA A 20 4.50 2.37 -10.68
N ARG A 21 4.40 2.83 -11.93
CA ARG A 21 3.29 2.46 -12.83
C ARG A 21 3.29 0.99 -13.25
N LYS A 22 4.48 0.39 -13.26
CA LYS A 22 4.73 -1.04 -13.44
C LYS A 22 5.46 -1.50 -12.19
N CYS A 23 4.70 -1.88 -11.17
CA CYS A 23 5.26 -2.31 -9.90
C CYS A 23 5.60 -3.80 -9.88
N SER A 24 6.52 -4.20 -9.00
CA SER A 24 6.77 -5.61 -8.69
C SER A 24 5.64 -6.23 -7.87
N ASN A 25 5.69 -7.55 -7.68
CA ASN A 25 4.79 -8.24 -6.74
C ASN A 25 5.01 -7.75 -5.31
N TYR A 26 6.27 -7.50 -4.92
CA TYR A 26 6.59 -6.92 -3.62
C TYR A 26 5.93 -5.55 -3.44
N GLY A 27 6.12 -4.63 -4.40
CA GLY A 27 5.49 -3.32 -4.37
C GLY A 27 3.96 -3.39 -4.35
N PHE A 28 3.36 -4.36 -5.05
CA PHE A 28 1.92 -4.62 -4.99
C PHE A 28 1.46 -5.04 -3.59
N VAL A 29 2.09 -6.08 -3.01
CA VAL A 29 1.73 -6.63 -1.69
C VAL A 29 1.92 -5.59 -0.59
N VAL A 30 3.07 -4.91 -0.56
CA VAL A 30 3.35 -3.88 0.45
C VAL A 30 2.38 -2.71 0.32
N THR A 31 2.03 -2.30 -0.90
CA THR A 31 1.00 -1.25 -1.07
C THR A 31 -0.33 -1.67 -0.46
N LYS A 32 -0.76 -2.92 -0.63
CA LYS A 32 -1.99 -3.41 0.01
C LYS A 32 -1.88 -3.37 1.52
N LEU A 33 -0.78 -3.87 2.07
CA LEU A 33 -0.51 -3.93 3.51
C LEU A 33 -0.59 -2.53 4.14
N LEU A 34 0.20 -1.58 3.63
CA LEU A 34 0.25 -0.22 4.16
C LEU A 34 -1.09 0.49 3.99
N THR A 35 -1.74 0.34 2.83
CA THR A 35 -3.06 0.97 2.61
C THR A 35 -4.08 0.45 3.61
N LYS A 36 -4.13 -0.85 3.87
CA LYS A 36 -5.04 -1.44 4.84
C LYS A 36 -4.82 -0.80 6.22
N GLU A 37 -3.57 -0.68 6.65
CA GLU A 37 -3.22 -0.08 7.93
C GLU A 37 -3.67 1.38 8.03
N LEU A 38 -3.49 2.18 6.96
CA LEU A 38 -3.97 3.57 6.94
C LEU A 38 -5.49 3.63 7.14
N ILE A 39 -6.23 2.82 6.38
CA ILE A 39 -7.70 2.84 6.43
C ILE A 39 -8.23 2.36 7.77
N THR A 40 -7.64 1.32 8.37
CA THR A 40 -8.07 0.83 9.70
C THR A 40 -7.84 1.85 10.79
N ASN A 41 -6.89 2.78 10.59
CA ASN A 41 -6.63 3.91 11.49
C ASN A 41 -7.36 5.20 11.08
N ASN A 42 -8.43 5.09 10.27
CA ASN A 42 -9.26 6.22 9.81
C ASN A 42 -8.48 7.31 9.05
N ILE A 43 -7.39 6.95 8.36
CA ILE A 43 -6.66 7.87 7.49
C ILE A 43 -7.27 7.84 6.08
N THR A 44 -7.51 9.01 5.52
CA THR A 44 -7.97 9.17 4.14
C THR A 44 -6.79 9.00 3.18
N LEU A 45 -6.96 8.12 2.18
CA LEU A 45 -5.93 7.89 1.17
C LEU A 45 -6.02 8.92 0.05
N ILE A 46 -4.91 9.57 -0.30
CA ILE A 46 -4.79 10.35 -1.55
C ILE A 46 -3.80 9.70 -2.52
N SER A 47 -4.15 9.64 -3.81
CA SER A 47 -3.21 9.24 -4.84
C SER A 47 -3.63 9.77 -6.20
N GLY A 48 -2.92 9.33 -7.25
CA GLY A 48 -3.04 9.87 -8.58
C GLY A 48 -3.83 9.07 -9.58
N GLY A 49 -4.36 7.92 -9.18
CA GLY A 49 -5.09 7.03 -10.07
C GLY A 49 -4.27 6.49 -11.24
N ALA A 50 -2.94 6.59 -11.24
CA ALA A 50 -2.09 5.97 -12.26
C ALA A 50 -2.13 4.44 -12.14
N ARG A 51 -1.65 3.72 -13.16
CA ARG A 51 -1.45 2.26 -13.07
C ARG A 51 -0.48 1.90 -11.93
N GLY A 52 -0.46 0.63 -11.54
CA GLY A 52 0.47 0.13 -10.52
C GLY A 52 0.07 0.62 -9.13
N ILE A 53 1.05 1.15 -8.39
CA ILE A 53 0.92 1.50 -6.96
C ILE A 53 -0.32 2.36 -6.67
N ASP A 54 -0.53 3.47 -7.40
CA ASP A 54 -1.69 4.36 -7.17
C ASP A 54 -3.03 3.62 -7.29
N SER A 55 -3.19 2.78 -8.33
CA SER A 55 -4.42 1.99 -8.52
C SER A 55 -4.59 0.92 -7.45
N THR A 56 -3.50 0.28 -7.05
CA THR A 56 -3.50 -0.73 -5.99
C THR A 56 -3.95 -0.11 -4.67
N ALA A 57 -3.37 1.03 -4.30
CA ALA A 57 -3.75 1.77 -3.10
C ALA A 57 -5.24 2.13 -3.12
N HIS A 58 -5.73 2.76 -4.20
CA HIS A 58 -7.16 3.11 -4.28
C HIS A 58 -8.10 1.90 -4.19
N LYS A 59 -7.76 0.80 -4.89
CA LYS A 59 -8.57 -0.43 -4.83
C LYS A 59 -8.60 -1.01 -3.42
N THR A 60 -7.44 -1.12 -2.77
CA THR A 60 -7.35 -1.64 -1.40
C THR A 60 -8.09 -0.75 -0.42
N ALA A 61 -7.99 0.58 -0.56
CA ALA A 61 -8.74 1.48 0.31
C ALA A 61 -10.25 1.29 0.17
N LEU A 62 -10.76 1.13 -1.06
CA LEU A 62 -12.18 0.81 -1.29
C LEU A 62 -12.57 -0.57 -0.75
N GLU A 63 -11.73 -1.60 -0.95
CA GLU A 63 -11.93 -2.96 -0.40
C GLU A 63 -12.06 -2.93 1.14
N CYS A 64 -11.30 -2.06 1.80
CA CYS A 64 -11.34 -1.86 3.25
C CYS A 64 -12.44 -0.87 3.71
N GLY A 65 -13.26 -0.34 2.80
CA GLY A 65 -14.33 0.61 3.13
C GLY A 65 -13.86 2.04 3.44
N GLY A 66 -12.60 2.37 3.12
CA GLY A 66 -11.97 3.65 3.39
C GLY A 66 -12.30 4.76 2.41
N ILE A 67 -11.91 5.99 2.77
CA ILE A 67 -12.14 7.20 1.99
C ILE A 67 -10.95 7.44 1.04
N ASN A 68 -11.27 7.85 -0.19
CA ASN A 68 -10.31 7.99 -1.29
C ASN A 68 -10.35 9.38 -1.93
N ILE A 69 -9.20 9.98 -2.12
CA ILE A 69 -9.01 11.22 -2.88
C ILE A 69 -8.15 10.90 -4.11
N CYS A 70 -8.70 11.05 -5.31
CA CYS A 70 -7.94 10.87 -6.54
C CYS A 70 -7.73 12.21 -7.24
N VAL A 71 -6.48 12.57 -7.50
CA VAL A 71 -6.16 13.81 -8.23
C VAL A 71 -5.84 13.46 -9.68
N LEU A 72 -6.39 14.16 -10.67
CA LEU A 72 -6.27 13.82 -12.10
C LEU A 72 -5.29 14.72 -12.86
N GLY A 73 -4.55 14.14 -13.81
CA GLY A 73 -3.67 14.85 -14.74
C GLY A 73 -4.35 15.31 -16.04
N CYS A 74 -5.68 15.41 -16.04
CA CYS A 74 -6.51 15.74 -17.20
C CYS A 74 -7.81 16.39 -16.73
N GLY A 75 -8.65 16.85 -17.66
CA GLY A 75 -9.98 17.36 -17.33
C GLY A 75 -10.78 16.34 -16.52
N ILE A 76 -11.61 16.80 -15.59
CA ILE A 76 -12.37 15.92 -14.68
C ILE A 76 -13.41 15.02 -15.41
N ASP A 77 -13.76 15.39 -16.63
CA ASP A 77 -14.59 14.66 -17.58
C ASP A 77 -13.84 13.59 -18.39
N ARG A 78 -12.51 13.48 -18.21
CA ARG A 78 -11.65 12.50 -18.89
C ARG A 78 -11.17 11.44 -17.91
N VAL A 79 -11.25 10.17 -18.33
CA VAL A 79 -10.72 9.03 -17.59
C VAL A 79 -9.37 8.62 -18.16
N TYR A 80 -8.32 8.70 -17.34
CA TYR A 80 -7.01 8.18 -17.66
C TYR A 80 -6.31 7.59 -16.41
N PRO A 81 -5.81 6.35 -16.47
CA PRO A 81 -5.93 5.39 -17.57
C PRO A 81 -7.37 4.88 -17.74
N ARG A 82 -7.74 4.48 -18.96
CA ARG A 82 -9.14 4.07 -19.29
C ARG A 82 -9.64 2.90 -18.44
N GLU A 83 -8.75 1.98 -18.08
CA GLU A 83 -9.06 0.82 -17.22
C GLU A 83 -9.53 1.19 -15.80
N ASN A 84 -9.22 2.40 -15.33
CA ASN A 84 -9.64 2.88 -14.01
C ASN A 84 -11.00 3.58 -14.02
N LYS A 85 -11.78 3.49 -15.09
CA LYS A 85 -13.11 4.11 -15.20
C LYS A 85 -14.02 3.70 -14.04
N GLU A 86 -14.12 2.39 -13.77
CA GLU A 86 -14.97 1.86 -12.70
C GLU A 86 -14.43 2.25 -11.34
N LEU A 87 -13.10 2.18 -11.15
CA LEU A 87 -12.43 2.60 -9.93
C LEU A 87 -12.78 4.06 -9.58
N PHE A 88 -12.67 4.97 -10.54
CA PHE A 88 -13.00 6.38 -10.36
C PHE A 88 -14.48 6.61 -10.06
N SER A 89 -15.37 5.81 -10.64
CA SER A 89 -16.79 5.87 -10.29
C SER A 89 -17.01 5.51 -8.83
N LYS A 90 -16.39 4.42 -8.36
CA LYS A 90 -16.47 3.95 -6.97
C LYS A 90 -15.87 4.95 -5.97
N ILE A 91 -14.76 5.58 -6.32
CA ILE A 91 -14.17 6.65 -5.49
C ILE A 91 -15.18 7.78 -5.26
N CYS A 92 -15.93 8.20 -6.29
CA CYS A 92 -16.92 9.28 -6.17
C CYS A 92 -18.09 8.97 -5.23
N GLU A 93 -18.33 7.71 -4.84
CA GLU A 93 -19.45 7.34 -3.99
C GLU A 93 -19.29 7.83 -2.54
N LYS A 94 -18.06 7.82 -2.02
CA LYS A 94 -17.73 8.25 -0.64
C LYS A 94 -16.60 9.27 -0.57
N GLY A 95 -15.70 9.26 -1.55
CA GLY A 95 -14.55 10.14 -1.64
C GLY A 95 -14.72 11.20 -2.72
N VAL A 96 -13.59 11.69 -3.24
CA VAL A 96 -13.58 12.78 -4.23
C VAL A 96 -12.51 12.60 -5.29
N ILE A 97 -12.85 13.02 -6.51
CA ILE A 97 -11.91 13.21 -7.61
C ILE A 97 -11.69 14.70 -7.81
N ILE A 98 -10.44 15.12 -7.93
CA ILE A 98 -10.04 16.52 -8.06
C ILE A 98 -9.23 16.71 -9.34
N SER A 99 -9.45 17.81 -10.05
CA SER A 99 -8.61 18.23 -11.18
C SER A 99 -8.42 19.74 -11.23
N GLU A 100 -7.20 20.18 -11.57
CA GLU A 100 -6.91 21.58 -11.88
C GLU A 100 -7.19 21.96 -13.34
N PHE A 101 -7.44 20.98 -14.21
CA PHE A 101 -7.53 21.19 -15.66
C PHE A 101 -8.96 21.44 -16.12
N LEU A 102 -9.10 22.31 -17.14
CA LEU A 102 -10.39 22.61 -17.78
C LEU A 102 -11.04 21.34 -18.37
N LEU A 103 -12.37 21.37 -18.49
CA LEU A 103 -13.14 20.32 -19.13
C LEU A 103 -12.60 20.02 -20.54
N GLY A 104 -12.54 18.75 -20.90
CA GLY A 104 -12.04 18.27 -22.19
C GLY A 104 -10.52 18.11 -22.27
N THR A 105 -9.74 18.68 -21.33
CA THR A 105 -8.26 18.65 -21.36
C THR A 105 -7.73 17.21 -21.42
N PRO A 106 -6.93 16.85 -22.45
CA PRO A 106 -6.40 15.49 -22.58
C PRO A 106 -5.33 15.17 -21.52
N PRO A 107 -5.05 13.87 -21.26
CA PRO A 107 -4.00 13.42 -20.34
C PRO A 107 -2.59 13.61 -20.92
N LEU A 108 -2.13 14.86 -20.97
CA LEU A 108 -0.81 15.22 -21.49
C LEU A 108 0.30 14.81 -20.52
N LYS A 109 1.44 14.34 -21.04
CA LYS A 109 2.58 13.90 -20.22
C LYS A 109 3.06 14.98 -19.23
N THR A 110 2.99 16.24 -19.64
CA THR A 110 3.38 17.42 -18.85
C THR A 110 2.44 17.71 -17.68
N ASN A 111 1.19 17.26 -17.75
CA ASN A 111 0.19 17.50 -16.70
C ASN A 111 0.43 16.66 -15.45
N PHE A 112 0.98 15.44 -15.59
CA PHE A 112 1.16 14.53 -14.46
C PHE A 112 2.19 15.07 -13.43
N PRO A 113 3.37 15.57 -13.84
CA PRO A 113 4.28 16.24 -12.90
C PRO A 113 3.65 17.47 -12.23
N SER A 114 2.93 18.32 -12.96
CA SER A 114 2.27 19.52 -12.39
C SER A 114 1.33 19.12 -11.25
N ARG A 115 0.47 18.15 -11.52
CA ARG A 115 -0.58 17.78 -10.57
C ARG A 115 -0.04 17.09 -9.31
N ASN A 116 1.15 16.48 -9.34
CA ASN A 116 1.74 15.82 -8.16
C ASN A 116 1.94 16.78 -6.97
N ARG A 117 2.05 18.09 -7.22
CA ARG A 117 2.11 19.11 -6.17
C ARG A 117 0.82 19.18 -5.33
N ILE A 118 -0.33 18.84 -5.94
CA ILE A 118 -1.64 18.82 -5.26
C ILE A 118 -1.74 17.58 -4.36
N ILE A 119 -1.22 16.44 -4.82
CA ILE A 119 -1.19 15.20 -4.02
C ILE A 119 -0.38 15.44 -2.74
N SER A 120 0.87 15.88 -2.89
CA SER A 120 1.74 16.21 -1.75
C SER A 120 1.19 17.37 -0.91
N GLY A 121 0.59 18.38 -1.57
CA GLY A 121 0.00 19.55 -0.91
C GLY A 121 -1.16 19.22 0.02
N LEU A 122 -2.01 18.26 -0.34
CA LEU A 122 -3.15 17.85 0.47
C LEU A 122 -2.81 16.77 1.52
N SER A 123 -1.73 16.00 1.33
CA SER A 123 -1.31 14.98 2.30
C SER A 123 -0.48 15.57 3.44
N GLU A 124 -0.60 15.02 4.65
CA GLU A 124 0.35 15.26 5.75
C GLU A 124 1.70 14.59 5.50
N SER A 125 1.69 13.43 4.85
CA SER A 125 2.88 12.63 4.55
C SER A 125 2.72 11.88 3.24
N VAL A 126 3.85 11.60 2.58
CA VAL A 126 3.88 10.85 1.32
C VAL A 126 4.65 9.54 1.49
N ILE A 127 4.00 8.43 1.21
CA ILE A 127 4.58 7.09 1.15
C ILE A 127 4.99 6.77 -0.28
N VAL A 128 6.26 6.45 -0.49
CA VAL A 128 6.81 5.95 -1.76
C VAL A 128 7.03 4.45 -1.65
N ALA A 129 6.06 3.67 -2.13
CA ALA A 129 6.08 2.21 -2.00
C ALA A 129 7.10 1.53 -2.94
N GLU A 130 7.25 2.03 -4.17
CA GLU A 130 8.25 1.54 -5.12
C GLU A 130 8.54 2.59 -6.18
N ALA A 131 9.81 2.88 -6.46
CA ALA A 131 10.21 3.86 -7.46
C ALA A 131 11.58 3.53 -8.07
N SER A 132 11.65 3.56 -9.40
CA SER A 132 12.92 3.57 -10.13
C SER A 132 13.49 4.99 -10.20
N ASP A 133 14.78 5.13 -10.56
CA ASP A 133 15.46 6.43 -10.67
C ASP A 133 14.74 7.47 -11.55
N LYS A 134 13.96 7.01 -12.54
CA LYS A 134 13.20 7.87 -13.47
C LYS A 134 11.69 7.91 -13.17
N SER A 135 11.27 7.43 -12.00
CA SER A 135 9.86 7.37 -11.63
C SER A 135 9.28 8.76 -11.40
N GLY A 136 8.07 8.99 -11.91
CA GLY A 136 7.31 10.22 -11.64
C GLY A 136 6.91 10.38 -10.17
N SER A 137 6.85 9.30 -9.39
CA SER A 137 6.58 9.35 -7.95
C SER A 137 7.66 10.11 -7.17
N LEU A 138 8.91 10.10 -7.65
CA LEU A 138 10.00 10.88 -7.06
C LEU A 138 9.81 12.40 -7.22
N ILE A 139 8.93 12.83 -8.14
CA ILE A 139 8.53 14.25 -8.24
C ILE A 139 7.61 14.60 -7.06
N THR A 140 6.65 13.74 -6.73
CA THR A 140 5.76 13.93 -5.57
C THR A 140 6.56 13.96 -4.26
N ALA A 141 7.53 13.04 -4.11
CA ALA A 141 8.44 13.02 -2.96
C ALA A 141 9.22 14.34 -2.82
N ARG A 142 9.77 14.86 -3.92
CA ARG A 142 10.48 16.15 -3.92
C ARG A 142 9.58 17.31 -3.50
N TYR A 143 8.37 17.42 -4.06
CA TYR A 143 7.43 18.45 -3.62
C TYR A 143 7.08 18.35 -2.14
N SER A 144 6.94 17.12 -1.61
CA SER A 144 6.70 16.90 -0.19
C SER A 144 7.86 17.41 0.68
N LEU A 145 9.10 17.10 0.30
CA LEU A 145 10.29 17.59 1.01
C LEU A 145 10.42 19.12 0.95
N GLU A 146 10.14 19.73 -0.22
CA GLU A 146 10.10 21.19 -0.41
C GLU A 146 9.02 21.86 0.45
N GLN A 147 7.94 21.13 0.77
CA GLN A 147 6.86 21.58 1.66
C GLN A 147 7.14 21.27 3.14
N HIS A 148 8.34 20.81 3.48
CA HIS A 148 8.72 20.37 4.84
C HIS A 148 7.84 19.25 5.39
N LYS A 149 7.31 18.40 4.50
CA LYS A 149 6.49 17.25 4.86
C LYS A 149 7.29 15.97 4.81
N GLN A 150 6.87 15.02 5.63
CA GLN A 150 7.54 13.73 5.75
C GLN A 150 7.36 12.88 4.50
N VAL A 151 8.46 12.29 4.05
CA VAL A 151 8.47 11.31 2.96
C VAL A 151 8.90 9.97 3.52
N ILE A 152 7.96 9.05 3.58
CA ILE A 152 8.14 7.68 4.05
C ILE A 152 8.45 6.81 2.84
N VAL A 153 9.48 5.97 2.94
CA VAL A 153 9.99 5.21 1.81
C VAL A 153 10.16 3.76 2.20
N ILE A 154 9.61 2.89 1.35
CA ILE A 154 9.73 1.45 1.52
C ILE A 154 11.03 0.97 0.87
N PRO A 155 11.86 0.21 1.59
CA PRO A 155 13.08 -0.35 1.03
C PRO A 155 12.76 -1.41 -0.02
N GLY A 156 13.59 -1.47 -1.06
CA GLY A 156 13.52 -2.55 -2.04
C GLY A 156 14.88 -3.20 -2.26
N SER A 157 14.87 -4.40 -2.85
CA SER A 157 16.09 -5.14 -3.14
C SER A 157 17.06 -4.31 -4.00
N ILE A 158 18.33 -4.25 -3.59
CA ILE A 158 19.40 -3.59 -4.36
C ILE A 158 19.66 -4.25 -5.73
N LEU A 159 19.22 -5.51 -5.90
CA LEU A 159 19.29 -6.24 -7.16
C LEU A 159 18.14 -5.89 -8.10
N TYR A 160 17.07 -5.29 -7.57
CA TYR A 160 15.90 -4.89 -8.33
C TYR A 160 15.98 -3.42 -8.74
N LYS A 161 16.29 -3.16 -10.02
CA LYS A 161 16.38 -1.81 -10.57
C LYS A 161 15.11 -0.97 -10.41
N GLY A 162 13.94 -1.60 -10.25
CA GLY A 162 12.69 -0.89 -10.01
C GLY A 162 12.60 -0.21 -8.65
N ALA A 163 13.48 -0.53 -7.69
CA ALA A 163 13.56 0.10 -6.37
C ALA A 163 14.72 1.11 -6.23
N SER A 164 15.52 1.31 -7.29
CA SER A 164 16.69 2.20 -7.28
C SER A 164 16.39 3.61 -6.77
N GLY A 165 15.27 4.18 -7.21
CA GLY A 165 14.82 5.52 -6.85
C GLY A 165 14.35 5.60 -5.39
N SER A 166 13.58 4.62 -4.92
CA SER A 166 13.20 4.51 -3.49
C SER A 166 14.44 4.41 -2.61
N ASN A 167 15.39 3.53 -2.95
CA ASN A 167 16.60 3.34 -2.17
C ASN A 167 17.49 4.59 -2.15
N LYS A 168 17.57 5.30 -3.26
CA LYS A 168 18.25 6.59 -3.32
C LYS A 168 17.55 7.64 -2.45
N LEU A 169 16.22 7.71 -2.50
CA LEU A 169 15.44 8.65 -1.69
C LEU A 169 15.63 8.42 -0.19
N MET A 170 15.70 7.16 0.27
CA MET A 170 16.06 6.83 1.67
C MET A 170 17.43 7.36 2.04
N ARG A 171 18.45 7.09 1.20
CA ARG A 171 19.81 7.60 1.42
C ARG A 171 19.86 9.13 1.46
N ASP A 172 19.03 9.78 0.64
CA ASP A 172 18.99 11.24 0.51
C ASP A 172 18.11 11.89 1.61
N GLY A 173 17.67 11.14 2.64
CA GLY A 173 17.01 11.65 3.84
C GLY A 173 15.52 11.32 3.98
N GLY A 174 14.96 10.43 3.15
CA GLY A 174 13.61 9.91 3.34
C GLY A 174 13.51 9.02 4.59
N CYS A 175 12.38 9.10 5.30
CA CYS A 175 12.09 8.24 6.44
C CYS A 175 11.93 6.80 5.98
N ILE A 176 12.72 5.89 6.55
CA ILE A 176 12.69 4.47 6.20
C ILE A 176 11.52 3.82 6.94
N CYS A 177 10.69 3.06 6.23
CA CYS A 177 9.64 2.22 6.83
C CYS A 177 9.87 0.78 6.39
N THR A 178 10.29 -0.05 7.34
CA THR A 178 10.65 -1.46 7.12
C THR A 178 9.50 -2.40 7.44
N ASP A 179 8.60 -1.99 8.34
CA ASP A 179 7.41 -2.73 8.73
C ASP A 179 6.22 -1.80 9.05
N VAL A 180 5.12 -2.41 9.52
CA VAL A 180 3.89 -1.69 9.88
C VAL A 180 4.04 -0.89 11.18
N GLU A 181 4.91 -1.29 12.09
CA GLU A 181 5.15 -0.56 13.33
C GLU A 181 5.93 0.73 13.06
N ASP A 182 6.92 0.69 12.17
CA ASP A 182 7.57 1.89 11.65
C ASP A 182 6.52 2.85 11.06
N LEU A 183 5.58 2.34 10.26
CA LEU A 183 4.52 3.17 9.68
C LEU A 183 3.70 3.87 10.78
N LYS A 184 3.32 3.14 11.83
CA LYS A 184 2.54 3.68 12.95
C LYS A 184 3.30 4.77 13.69
N VAL A 185 4.57 4.52 14.01
CA VAL A 185 5.44 5.50 14.68
C VAL A 185 5.60 6.75 13.81
N LEU A 186 5.93 6.57 12.53
CA LEU A 186 6.17 7.68 11.60
C LEU A 186 4.95 8.55 11.38
N LEU A 187 3.74 7.99 11.44
CA LEU A 187 2.48 8.71 11.26
C LEU A 187 1.80 9.13 12.57
N ASN A 188 2.44 8.87 13.72
CA ASN A 188 1.86 9.05 15.06
C ASN A 188 0.46 8.41 15.15
N LEU A 189 0.32 7.19 14.65
CA LEU A 189 -0.92 6.43 14.78
C LEU A 189 -1.11 5.97 16.23
N PRO A 190 -2.36 5.91 16.72
CA PRO A 190 -2.60 5.37 18.06
C PRO A 190 -2.08 3.94 18.11
N HIS A 191 -1.23 3.64 19.09
CA HIS A 191 -0.94 2.25 19.46
C HIS A 191 -2.25 1.65 19.98
N ILE A 192 -2.95 0.94 19.10
CA ILE A 192 -3.95 0.00 19.53
C ILE A 192 -3.15 -1.23 19.93
N ASP A 193 -3.06 -1.50 21.22
CA ASP A 193 -2.70 -2.83 21.70
C ASP A 193 -3.73 -3.78 21.08
N ILE A 194 -3.32 -4.47 20.03
CA ILE A 194 -4.11 -5.55 19.46
C ILE A 194 -4.11 -6.60 20.55
N GLU A 195 -5.19 -6.70 21.32
CA GLU A 195 -5.42 -7.90 22.12
C GLU A 195 -5.24 -9.08 21.15
N PRO A 196 -4.26 -9.97 21.40
CA PRO A 196 -4.03 -11.07 20.50
C PRO A 196 -5.36 -11.77 20.30
N GLN A 197 -5.80 -11.87 19.03
CA GLN A 197 -6.95 -12.72 18.68
C GLN A 197 -6.72 -14.02 19.42
N LYS A 198 -7.70 -14.52 20.19
CA LYS A 198 -7.60 -15.82 20.85
C LYS A 198 -7.19 -16.85 19.80
N ILE A 199 -5.90 -17.13 19.72
CA ILE A 199 -5.34 -18.14 18.86
C ILE A 199 -5.85 -19.43 19.51
N VAL A 200 -6.54 -20.25 18.72
CA VAL A 200 -6.89 -21.59 19.18
C VAL A 200 -5.55 -22.25 19.56
N PRO A 201 -5.39 -22.90 20.73
CA PRO A 201 -4.07 -23.36 21.20
C PRO A 201 -3.28 -24.17 20.16
N GLU A 202 -3.99 -24.93 19.34
CA GLU A 202 -3.47 -25.74 18.23
C GLU A 202 -2.83 -24.89 17.10
N LYS A 203 -3.35 -23.69 16.87
CA LYS A 203 -2.81 -22.76 15.88
C LYS A 203 -1.56 -22.03 16.40
N GLU A 204 -1.50 -21.77 17.70
CA GLU A 204 -0.34 -21.15 18.35
C GLU A 204 0.85 -22.12 18.31
N GLU A 205 0.60 -23.39 18.63
CA GLU A 205 1.59 -24.47 18.52
C GLU A 205 2.21 -24.59 17.12
N ILE A 206 1.40 -24.47 16.06
CA ILE A 206 1.93 -24.51 14.68
C ILE A 206 2.72 -23.25 14.33
N LEU A 207 2.27 -22.08 14.78
CA LEU A 207 2.97 -20.81 14.53
C LEU A 207 4.30 -20.70 15.28
N ASP A 208 4.45 -21.43 16.39
CA ASP A 208 5.72 -21.58 17.11
C ASP A 208 6.67 -22.57 16.41
N LEU A 209 6.14 -23.54 15.66
CA LEU A 209 6.93 -24.52 14.91
C LEU A 209 7.36 -24.03 13.52
N ILE A 210 6.55 -23.19 12.88
CA ILE A 210 6.81 -22.63 11.55
C ILE A 210 7.28 -21.19 11.71
N ASP A 211 8.59 -21.00 11.63
CA ASP A 211 9.24 -19.69 11.64
C ASP A 211 9.53 -19.20 10.21
N ASP A 212 10.46 -18.24 10.11
CA ASP A 212 10.94 -17.63 8.88
C ASP A 212 11.82 -18.59 8.05
N SER A 213 12.15 -19.77 8.60
CA SER A 213 12.92 -20.83 7.95
C SER A 213 12.00 -21.92 7.40
N PRO A 214 12.25 -22.44 6.17
CA PRO A 214 11.48 -23.55 5.63
C PRO A 214 11.54 -24.80 6.51
N ILE A 215 10.39 -25.26 7.02
CA ILE A 215 10.25 -26.51 7.78
C ILE A 215 9.43 -27.54 6.98
N HIS A 216 9.92 -28.78 6.90
CA HIS A 216 9.24 -29.85 6.18
C HIS A 216 7.99 -30.32 6.95
N ILE A 217 6.93 -30.70 6.24
CA ILE A 217 5.67 -31.17 6.84
C ILE A 217 5.86 -32.33 7.84
N ASP A 218 6.80 -33.25 7.58
CA ASP A 218 7.08 -34.36 8.49
C ASP A 218 7.65 -33.87 9.84
N ASN A 219 8.44 -32.79 9.83
CA ASN A 219 8.95 -32.20 11.06
C ASN A 219 7.83 -31.49 11.83
N ILE A 220 6.87 -30.89 11.14
CA ILE A 220 5.69 -30.31 11.78
C ILE A 220 4.86 -31.43 12.41
N PHE A 221 4.62 -32.55 11.70
CA PHE A 221 3.91 -33.71 12.26
C PHE A 221 4.58 -34.30 13.51
N ASN A 222 5.91 -34.39 13.50
CA ASN A 222 6.65 -35.02 14.60
C ASN A 222 6.73 -34.12 15.84
N ASN A 223 6.61 -32.80 15.67
CA ASN A 223 6.74 -31.84 16.76
C ASN A 223 5.41 -31.18 17.17
N SER A 224 4.30 -31.49 16.49
CA SER A 224 2.95 -31.05 16.90
C SER A 224 2.19 -32.15 17.63
N SER A 225 1.41 -31.76 18.62
CA SER A 225 0.47 -32.63 19.34
C SER A 225 -0.86 -32.87 18.60
N ILE A 226 -0.99 -32.35 17.38
CA ILE A 226 -2.23 -32.27 16.61
C ILE A 226 -2.38 -33.49 15.70
N ASP A 227 -3.60 -34.03 15.60
CA ASP A 227 -3.92 -35.11 14.66
C ASP A 227 -3.63 -34.70 13.20
N ARG A 228 -3.12 -35.64 12.38
CA ARG A 228 -2.68 -35.35 11.01
C ARG A 228 -3.76 -34.74 10.13
N GLY A 229 -5.01 -35.22 10.23
CA GLY A 229 -6.12 -34.70 9.44
C GLY A 229 -6.47 -33.27 9.83
N LYS A 230 -6.41 -32.98 11.13
CA LYS A 230 -6.65 -31.64 11.68
C LYS A 230 -5.51 -30.69 11.35
N LEU A 231 -4.25 -31.16 11.37
CA LEU A 231 -3.07 -30.37 11.01
C LEU A 231 -3.11 -29.94 9.54
N TYR A 232 -3.47 -30.83 8.61
CA TYR A 232 -3.63 -30.46 7.20
C TYR A 232 -4.71 -29.39 7.00
N ALA A 233 -5.85 -29.51 7.70
CA ALA A 233 -6.91 -28.52 7.62
C ALA A 233 -6.45 -27.15 8.15
N LEU A 234 -5.71 -27.12 9.26
CA LEU A 234 -5.17 -25.88 9.83
C LEU A 234 -4.13 -25.24 8.90
N LEU A 235 -3.17 -26.01 8.39
CA LEU A 235 -2.16 -25.52 7.46
C LEU A 235 -2.81 -24.93 6.21
N PHE A 236 -3.83 -25.59 5.67
CA PHE A 236 -4.59 -25.09 4.53
C PHE A 236 -5.32 -23.78 4.84
N GLU A 237 -5.97 -23.69 6.00
CA GLU A 237 -6.62 -22.46 6.46
C GLU A 237 -5.61 -21.31 6.61
N MET A 238 -4.46 -21.57 7.22
CA MET A 238 -3.38 -20.61 7.42
C MET A 238 -2.79 -20.14 6.08
N GLN A 239 -2.68 -21.03 5.09
CA GLN A 239 -2.29 -20.66 3.73
C GLN A 239 -3.31 -19.75 3.05
N ILE A 240 -4.61 -20.03 3.19
CA ILE A 240 -5.68 -19.18 2.65
C ILE A 240 -5.64 -17.80 3.28
N LYS A 241 -5.39 -17.72 4.59
CA LYS A 241 -5.26 -16.46 5.32
C LYS A 241 -3.94 -15.74 5.05
N GLY A 242 -3.01 -16.38 4.34
CA GLY A 242 -1.70 -15.83 3.99
C GLY A 242 -0.73 -15.80 5.17
N GLU A 243 -0.99 -16.54 6.24
CA GLU A 243 -0.15 -16.59 7.45
C GLU A 243 1.09 -17.47 7.25
N ILE A 244 1.01 -18.46 6.36
CA ILE A 244 2.11 -19.32 5.93
C ILE A 244 2.06 -19.53 4.42
N ILE A 245 3.20 -19.86 3.81
CA ILE A 245 3.28 -20.30 2.41
C ILE A 245 3.85 -21.72 2.34
N CYS A 246 3.36 -22.50 1.37
CA CYS A 246 3.92 -23.81 1.05
C CYS A 246 4.88 -23.68 -0.13
N LEU A 247 6.13 -24.06 0.10
CA LEU A 247 7.22 -24.11 -0.86
C LEU A 247 7.26 -25.51 -1.52
N PRO A 248 7.93 -25.64 -2.68
CA PRO A 248 8.10 -26.93 -3.34
C PRO A 248 8.69 -27.99 -2.39
N GLY A 249 8.15 -29.20 -2.45
CA GLY A 249 8.60 -30.32 -1.61
C GLY A 249 7.99 -30.35 -0.21
N ASN A 250 6.79 -29.81 -0.02
CA ASN A 250 6.06 -29.81 1.27
C ASN A 250 6.80 -29.12 2.42
N TYR A 251 7.50 -28.03 2.10
CA TYR A 251 8.06 -27.13 3.10
C TYR A 251 7.10 -25.99 3.36
N TYR A 252 6.98 -25.58 4.62
CA TYR A 252 6.16 -24.45 5.03
C TYR A 252 7.07 -23.38 5.66
N VAL A 253 6.73 -22.12 5.45
CA VAL A 253 7.41 -20.98 6.06
C VAL A 253 6.38 -19.90 6.39
N ARG A 254 6.60 -19.17 7.48
CA ARG A 254 5.72 -18.10 7.93
C ARG A 254 5.80 -16.90 6.99
N THR A 255 4.65 -16.34 6.64
CA THR A 255 4.59 -15.07 5.91
C THR A 255 4.67 -13.95 6.94
N MET A 256 5.69 -13.09 6.83
CA MET A 256 5.77 -11.84 7.60
C MET A 256 4.66 -10.88 7.18
#